data_AF-A0A944I0G3-F1
#
_entry.id   AF-A0A944I0G3-F1
#
_cell.length_a   1.000
_cell.length_b   1.000
_cell.length_c   1.000
_cell.angle_alpha   90.00
_cell.angle_beta   90.00
_cell.angle_gamma   90.00
#
_symmetry.space_group_name_H-M   'P 1'
#
loop_
_entity.id
_entity.type
_entity.pdbx_description
1 polymer ?
#
loop_
_entity_poly.entity_id
_entity_poly.type
_entity_poly.pdbx_seq_one_letter_code
_entity_poly.pdbx_strand_id
1 'polypeptide(L)'
;MHAPAIRLKRQSTTTDRLRPLAGRLPARRQFVCDRAHCAVSWKGEEADCWNCGQPATSRHFRRGSALQRLLDQAGAAHRPARHRKAFSA
;
A
#
# COMPACT_ATOMS: atom_id res chain seq x y z
N MET A 1 -39.13 52.95 -10.30
CA MET A 1 -38.56 51.90 -9.43
C MET A 1 -37.41 51.25 -10.18
N HIS A 2 -36.17 51.36 -9.72
CA HIS A 2 -34.99 50.82 -10.40
C HIS A 2 -34.33 49.78 -9.49
N ALA A 3 -34.22 48.54 -9.97
CA ALA A 3 -33.62 47.42 -9.25
C ALA A 3 -32.10 47.42 -9.45
N PRO A 4 -31.29 47.18 -8.41
CA PRO A 4 -29.83 47.11 -8.57
C PRO A 4 -29.41 45.74 -9.11
N ALA A 5 -28.55 45.73 -10.12
CA ALA A 5 -27.89 44.52 -10.60
C ALA A 5 -26.77 44.11 -9.63
N ILE A 6 -26.96 43.00 -8.91
CA ILE A 6 -25.94 42.44 -8.02
C ILE A 6 -24.89 41.70 -8.86
N ARG A 7 -23.69 42.28 -8.95
CA ARG A 7 -22.54 41.66 -9.62
C ARG A 7 -21.86 40.65 -8.69
N LEU A 8 -22.21 39.37 -8.82
CA LEU A 8 -21.52 38.27 -8.14
C LEU A 8 -20.07 38.17 -8.67
N LYS A 9 -19.10 38.57 -7.85
CA LYS A 9 -17.67 38.36 -8.14
C LYS A 9 -17.34 36.87 -7.99
N ARG A 10 -16.94 36.25 -9.09
CA ARG A 10 -16.47 34.86 -9.16
C ARG A 10 -15.16 34.73 -8.37
N GLN A 11 -15.20 34.05 -7.23
CA GLN A 11 -14.00 33.78 -6.43
C GLN A 11 -13.24 32.61 -7.08
N SER A 12 -12.07 32.90 -7.64
CA SER A 12 -11.18 31.89 -8.22
C SER A 12 -10.54 31.08 -7.09
N THR A 13 -10.94 29.82 -6.92
CA THR A 13 -10.34 28.90 -5.96
C THR A 13 -8.90 28.60 -6.38
N THR A 14 -7.93 29.16 -5.67
CA THR A 14 -6.50 28.97 -5.90
C THR A 14 -6.08 27.60 -5.37
N THR A 15 -6.32 26.53 -6.13
CA THR A 15 -5.90 25.16 -5.78
C THR A 15 -4.46 24.85 -6.23
N ASP A 16 -3.54 25.81 -6.13
CA ASP A 16 -2.24 25.72 -6.81
C ASP A 16 -1.05 25.25 -5.95
N ARG A 17 -1.22 24.80 -4.69
CA ARG A 17 -0.03 24.44 -3.88
C ARG A 17 -0.09 23.18 -3.03
N LEU A 18 -0.77 22.13 -3.50
CA LEU A 18 -0.50 20.78 -3.00
C LEU A 18 0.71 20.20 -3.74
N ARG A 19 1.92 20.69 -3.41
CA ARG A 19 3.17 20.11 -3.90
C ARG A 19 3.34 18.74 -3.23
N PRO A 20 3.36 17.61 -3.96
CA PRO A 20 3.53 16.31 -3.32
C PRO A 20 4.95 16.25 -2.73
N LEU A 21 5.04 16.25 -1.41
CA LEU A 21 6.27 16.02 -0.63
C LEU A 21 6.86 14.60 -0.84
N ALA A 22 6.31 13.81 -1.76
CA ALA A 22 6.68 12.43 -2.03
C ALA A 22 8.10 12.27 -2.60
N GLY A 23 8.73 13.35 -3.09
CA GLY A 23 9.96 13.27 -3.89
C GLY A 23 11.30 13.27 -3.15
N ARG A 24 11.37 13.48 -1.83
CA ARG A 24 12.66 13.70 -1.13
C ARG A 24 12.86 12.96 0.20
N LEU A 25 12.09 11.91 0.45
CA LEU A 25 12.39 11.05 1.59
C LEU A 25 13.40 9.98 1.14
N PRO A 26 14.54 9.81 1.84
CA PRO A 26 15.51 8.79 1.49
C PRO A 26 14.79 7.44 1.34
N ALA A 27 15.12 6.70 0.28
CA ALA A 27 14.49 5.44 -0.05
C ALA A 27 14.84 4.41 1.03
N ARG A 28 14.06 4.39 2.12
CA ARG A 28 14.21 3.39 3.18
C ARG A 28 13.90 2.02 2.59
N ARG A 29 14.85 1.10 2.73
CA ARG A 29 14.70 -0.30 2.34
C ARG A 29 13.49 -0.88 3.07
N GLN A 30 12.73 -1.69 2.36
CA GLN A 30 11.60 -2.42 2.92
C GLN A 30 11.95 -3.89 2.86
N PHE A 31 11.74 -4.59 3.96
CA PHE A 31 12.06 -6.00 4.09
C PHE A 31 10.78 -6.79 4.28
N VAL A 32 10.80 -8.03 3.82
CA VAL A 32 9.71 -8.99 3.99
C VAL A 32 10.29 -10.28 4.53
N CYS A 33 9.58 -10.88 5.49
CA CYS A 33 9.77 -12.26 5.90
C CYS A 33 8.48 -13.03 5.59
N ASP A 34 8.49 -13.80 4.49
CA ASP A 34 7.36 -14.58 3.98
C ASP A 34 7.33 -16.03 4.48
N ARG A 35 8.12 -16.35 5.52
CA ARG A 35 8.04 -17.65 6.21
C ARG A 35 6.64 -17.85 6.80
N ALA A 36 6.13 -19.08 6.70
CA ALA A 36 4.75 -19.45 7.00
C ALA A 36 4.23 -18.98 8.39
N HIS A 37 5.10 -18.94 9.40
CA HIS A 37 4.73 -18.55 10.77
C HIS A 37 5.04 -17.08 11.10
N CYS A 38 5.55 -16.29 10.16
CA CYS A 38 6.05 -14.95 10.43
C CYS A 38 5.33 -13.87 9.61
N ALA A 39 5.29 -14.00 8.28
CA ALA A 39 4.56 -13.12 7.35
C ALA A 39 4.54 -11.60 7.70
N VAL A 40 5.71 -11.01 7.99
CA VAL A 40 5.83 -9.59 8.39
C VAL A 40 6.62 -8.79 7.37
N SER A 41 6.32 -7.49 7.28
CA SER A 41 7.14 -6.51 6.56
C SER A 41 7.53 -5.36 7.47
N TRP A 42 8.73 -4.81 7.26
CA TRP A 42 9.23 -3.67 8.03
C TRP A 42 10.09 -2.76 7.15
N LYS A 43 10.40 -1.57 7.68
CA LYS A 43 11.27 -0.58 7.05
C LYS A 43 12.40 -0.26 8.01
N GLY A 44 13.64 -0.28 7.54
CA GLY A 44 14.80 -0.07 8.39
C GLY A 44 16.11 -0.28 7.64
N GLU A 45 17.20 -0.29 8.38
CA GLU A 45 18.54 -0.70 7.90
C GLU A 45 18.76 -2.20 8.17
N GLU A 46 18.09 -2.73 9.18
CA GLU A 46 18.20 -4.08 9.70
C GLU A 46 17.57 -5.10 8.73
N ALA A 47 18.41 -6.00 8.22
CA ALA A 47 17.98 -7.06 7.33
C ALA A 47 17.38 -8.26 8.08
N ASP A 48 17.56 -8.36 9.39
CA ASP A 48 17.04 -9.45 10.19
C ASP A 48 15.61 -9.18 10.66
N CYS A 49 14.79 -10.22 10.61
CA CYS A 49 13.39 -10.13 10.98
C CYS A 49 13.25 -10.00 12.49
N TRP A 50 12.65 -8.89 12.94
CA TRP A 50 12.39 -8.64 14.36
C TRP A 50 11.46 -9.66 15.04
N ASN A 51 10.65 -10.40 14.26
CA ASN A 51 9.71 -11.36 14.82
C ASN A 51 10.28 -12.79 14.92
N CYS A 52 11.06 -13.26 13.94
CA CYS A 52 11.62 -14.63 13.95
C CYS A 52 13.15 -14.70 14.07
N GLY A 53 13.84 -13.56 14.12
CA GLY A 53 15.30 -13.47 14.25
C GLY A 53 16.08 -13.93 13.01
N GLN A 54 15.39 -14.33 11.94
CA GLN A 54 16.01 -14.83 10.71
C GLN A 54 16.18 -13.71 9.68
N PRO A 55 17.14 -13.82 8.75
CA PRO A 55 17.31 -12.83 7.69
C PRO A 55 16.04 -12.71 6.85
N ALA A 56 15.76 -11.49 6.39
CA ALA A 56 14.66 -11.17 5.50
C ALA A 56 14.72 -12.05 4.24
N THR A 57 13.55 -12.51 3.80
CA THR A 57 13.46 -13.35 2.60
C THR A 57 13.49 -12.52 1.32
N SER A 58 13.08 -11.25 1.39
CA SER A 58 13.25 -10.31 0.27
C SER A 58 13.41 -8.87 0.71
N ARG A 59 14.05 -8.07 -0.15
CA ARG A 59 14.28 -6.64 0.02
C ARG A 59 13.67 -5.86 -1.14
N HIS A 60 13.00 -4.76 -0.81
CA HIS A 60 12.31 -3.90 -1.75
C HIS A 60 12.70 -2.43 -1.56
N PHE A 61 12.76 -1.70 -2.67
CA PHE A 61 13.09 -0.26 -2.68
C PHE A 61 11.88 0.62 -2.99
N ARG A 62 10.83 0.05 -3.61
CA ARG A 62 9.58 0.74 -3.94
C ARG A 62 8.66 0.74 -2.72
N ARG A 63 8.02 1.88 -2.45
CA ARG A 63 7.02 1.97 -1.38
C ARG A 63 5.84 1.05 -1.67
N GLY A 64 5.39 0.31 -0.65
CA GLY A 64 4.18 -0.52 -0.71
C GLY A 64 4.39 -1.91 -1.33
N SER A 65 5.45 -2.11 -2.10
CA SER A 65 5.74 -3.41 -2.75
C SER A 65 5.96 -4.56 -1.75
N ALA A 66 6.56 -4.29 -0.59
CA ALA A 66 6.74 -5.28 0.48
C ALA A 66 5.41 -5.77 1.08
N LEU A 67 4.48 -4.85 1.34
CA LEU A 67 3.14 -5.19 1.86
C LEU A 67 2.31 -5.91 0.79
N GLN A 68 2.35 -5.42 -0.45
CA GLN A 68 1.63 -6.04 -1.56
C GLN A 68 2.02 -7.52 -1.72
N ARG A 69 3.32 -7.83 -1.63
CA ARG A 69 3.80 -9.22 -1.70
C ARG A 69 3.21 -10.11 -0.62
N LEU A 70 3.10 -9.62 0.62
CA LEU A 70 2.47 -10.37 1.72
C LEU A 70 0.98 -10.61 1.46
N LEU A 71 0.28 -9.59 0.96
CA LEU A 71 -1.14 -9.71 0.61
C LEU A 71 -1.36 -10.70 -0.54
N ASP A 72 -0.48 -10.70 -1.55
CA ASP A 72 -0.54 -11.66 -2.66
C ASP A 72 -0.34 -13.10 -2.17
N GLN A 73 0.59 -13.31 -1.22
CA GLN A 73 0.81 -14.63 -0.61
C GLN A 73 -0.35 -15.06 0.29
N ALA A 74 -0.90 -14.17 1.10
CA ALA A 74 -2.07 -14.44 1.92
C ALA A 74 -3.31 -14.73 1.06
N GLY A 75 -3.51 -13.97 -0.02
CA GLY A 75 -4.60 -14.18 -0.98
C GLY A 75 -4.45 -15.47 -1.79
N ALA A 76 -3.23 -15.86 -2.16
CA ALA A 76 -2.96 -17.15 -2.79
C ALA A 76 -3.25 -18.32 -1.84
N ALA A 77 -2.83 -18.22 -0.58
CA ALA A 77 -3.11 -19.22 0.46
C ALA A 77 -4.61 -19.31 0.80
N HIS A 78 -5.34 -18.19 0.72
CA HIS A 78 -6.76 -18.15 1.06
C HIS A 78 -7.69 -18.51 -0.11
N ARG A 79 -7.20 -18.86 -1.31
CA ARG A 79 -8.09 -19.29 -2.40
C ARG A 79 -8.78 -20.59 -1.99
N PRO A 80 -10.09 -20.60 -1.65
CA PRO A 80 -10.75 -21.82 -1.27
C PRO A 80 -10.78 -22.73 -2.49
N ALA A 81 -10.33 -23.97 -2.33
CA ALA A 81 -10.54 -25.01 -3.32
C ALA A 81 -12.05 -25.05 -3.58
N ARG A 82 -12.48 -24.61 -4.78
CA ARG A 82 -13.87 -24.79 -5.20
C ARG A 82 -14.10 -26.30 -5.26
N HIS A 83 -14.70 -26.86 -4.22
CA HIS A 83 -15.28 -28.18 -4.28
C HIS A 83 -16.37 -28.14 -5.36
N ARG A 84 -16.00 -28.53 -6.59
CA ARG A 84 -16.95 -28.92 -7.63
C ARG A 84 -17.70 -30.14 -7.07
N LYS A 85 -18.84 -29.92 -6.43
CA LYS A 85 -19.82 -30.99 -6.24
C LYS A 85 -20.27 -31.40 -7.65
N ALA A 86 -19.82 -32.55 -8.11
CA ALA A 86 -20.41 -33.21 -9.27
C ALA A 86 -21.85 -33.58 -8.87
N PHE A 87 -22.81 -32.87 -9.46
CA PHE A 87 -24.20 -33.31 -9.48
C PHE A 87 -24.28 -34.40 -10.55
N SER A 88 -24.41 -35.66 -10.14
CA SER A 88 -24.83 -36.76 -11.02
C SER A 88 -26.33 -36.94 -10.84
N ALA A 89 -27.04 -36.90 -11.96
CA ALA A 89 -28.45 -37.27 -12.12
C ALA A 89 -28.58 -38.76 -12.45
#